data_AF-A0A520FQ62-F1
#
_entry.id   AF-A0A520FQ62-F1
#
_cell.length_a   1.000
_cell.length_b   1.000
_cell.length_c   1.000
_cell.angle_alpha   90.00
_cell.angle_beta   90.00
_cell.angle_gamma   90.00
#
_symmetry.space_group_name_H-M   'P 1'
#
loop_
_entity.id
_entity.type
_entity.pdbx_description
1 polymer ?
#
loop_
_entity_poly.entity_id
_entity_poly.type
_entity_poly.pdbx_seq_one_letter_code
_entity_poly.pdbx_strand_id
1 'polypeptide(L)'
;MTVFIRGRHAEPTFTASGAAGSMYPHLLDADNLRDAAVTSSRLDRDRSGRSPLPLLHIDTATGGRLGSDLPMDRRAIPFPGSPRLLGGLIADAVRVGVASGAVITVDGRPPLTHRLRDDVAEHLRQDGFEVAFEVPGWVLGSERFARSS
;
A
#
# COMPACT_ATOMS: atom_id res chain seq x y z
N MET A 1 1.74 -10.51 -5.24
CA MET A 1 1.75 -9.06 -4.91
C MET A 1 0.91 -8.81 -3.67
N THR A 2 1.30 -7.86 -2.83
CA THR A 2 0.56 -7.54 -1.58
C THR A 2 -0.14 -6.20 -1.65
N VAL A 3 -1.41 -6.13 -1.23
CA VAL A 3 -2.18 -4.88 -1.12
C VAL A 3 -2.72 -4.73 0.29
N PHE A 4 -2.44 -3.60 0.93
CA PHE A 4 -3.03 -3.24 2.21
C PHE A 4 -3.97 -2.04 2.05
N ILE A 5 -5.11 -2.03 2.76
CA ILE A 5 -6.01 -0.87 2.79
C ILE A 5 -6.24 -0.43 4.24
N ARG A 6 -6.18 0.88 4.47
CA ARG A 6 -6.34 1.47 5.80
C ARG A 6 -7.17 2.74 5.81
N GLY A 7 -7.78 3.02 6.97
CA GLY A 7 -8.43 4.31 7.25
C GLY A 7 -7.42 5.43 7.54
N ARG A 8 -7.88 6.67 7.38
CA ARG A 8 -7.10 7.92 7.34
C ARG A 8 -6.46 8.41 8.67
N HIS A 9 -6.22 7.55 9.66
CA HIS A 9 -5.96 8.03 11.04
C HIS A 9 -4.58 7.73 11.67
N ALA A 10 -3.53 7.49 10.89
CA ALA A 10 -2.14 7.40 11.37
C ALA A 10 -1.16 7.29 10.20
N GLU A 11 0.14 7.44 10.42
CA GLU A 11 1.14 6.92 9.47
C GLU A 11 1.04 5.38 9.40
N PRO A 12 1.30 4.76 8.24
CA PRO A 12 1.37 3.30 8.12
C PRO A 12 2.49 2.71 8.96
N THR A 13 2.13 2.15 10.11
CA THR A 13 3.05 1.42 10.99
C THR A 13 2.88 -0.07 10.78
N PHE A 14 3.97 -0.75 10.43
CA PHE A 14 4.02 -2.20 10.38
C PHE A 14 4.58 -2.74 11.69
N THR A 15 3.84 -3.68 12.29
CA THR A 15 4.25 -4.33 13.53
C THR A 15 4.42 -5.82 13.29
N ALA A 16 5.42 -6.42 13.94
CA ALA A 16 5.61 -7.85 13.84
C ALA A 16 4.39 -8.59 14.40
N SER A 17 3.88 -9.58 13.66
CA SER A 17 2.74 -10.40 14.08
C SER A 17 3.13 -11.47 15.12
N GLY A 18 4.43 -11.67 15.36
CA GLY A 18 4.98 -12.77 16.16
C GLY A 18 5.39 -13.99 15.33
N ALA A 19 4.95 -14.08 14.07
CA ALA A 19 5.46 -15.09 13.13
C ALA A 19 6.81 -14.66 12.53
N ALA A 20 7.65 -15.64 12.20
CA ALA A 20 8.91 -15.38 11.50
C ALA A 20 8.63 -14.85 10.09
N GLY A 21 9.00 -13.60 9.81
CA GLY A 21 8.94 -12.99 8.48
C GLY A 21 10.33 -12.97 7.84
N SER A 22 10.46 -13.50 6.62
CA SER A 22 11.70 -13.45 5.82
C SER A 22 11.89 -12.12 5.07
N MET A 23 10.81 -11.34 4.92
CA MET A 23 10.79 -10.03 4.29
C MET A 23 10.32 -8.97 5.29
N TYR A 24 10.65 -7.70 5.06
CA TYR A 24 10.16 -6.57 5.87
C TYR A 24 9.53 -5.47 5.00
N PRO A 25 8.35 -4.92 5.36
CA PRO A 25 7.73 -3.84 4.61
C PRO A 25 8.61 -2.58 4.58
N HIS A 26 8.83 -2.03 3.39
CA HIS A 26 9.48 -0.74 3.19
C HIS A 26 8.59 0.14 2.33
N LEU A 27 8.17 1.30 2.83
CA LEU A 27 7.31 2.20 2.09
C LEU A 27 8.14 3.08 1.17
N LEU A 28 7.70 3.17 -0.09
CA LEU A 28 8.21 4.13 -1.04
C LEU A 28 7.34 5.38 -0.95
N ASP A 29 7.98 6.50 -0.57
CA ASP A 29 7.35 7.81 -0.45
C ASP A 29 7.01 8.41 -1.83
N ALA A 30 6.26 9.52 -1.82
CA ALA A 30 5.67 10.20 -2.97
C ALA A 30 6.64 10.80 -4.00
N ASP A 31 7.94 10.48 -3.93
CA ASP A 31 8.85 10.81 -5.01
C ASP A 31 8.42 10.03 -6.26
N ASN A 32 8.48 10.66 -7.44
CA ASN A 32 7.94 10.12 -8.69
C ASN A 32 8.29 8.64 -8.87
N LEU A 33 7.47 7.86 -9.59
CA LEU A 33 7.72 6.42 -9.84
C LEU A 33 9.17 6.10 -10.28
N ARG A 34 9.82 7.04 -10.98
CA ARG A 34 11.23 6.96 -11.37
C ARG A 34 12.20 7.01 -10.19
N ASP A 35 11.98 7.91 -9.24
CA ASP A 35 12.80 8.04 -8.05
C ASP A 35 12.54 6.87 -7.09
N ALA A 36 11.27 6.44 -6.98
CA ALA A 36 10.89 5.21 -6.31
C ALA A 36 11.61 3.98 -6.90
N ALA A 37 11.78 3.91 -8.23
CA ALA A 37 12.55 2.84 -8.88
C ALA A 37 14.02 2.84 -8.45
N VAL A 38 14.64 4.01 -8.41
CA VAL A 38 16.03 4.19 -7.96
C VAL A 38 16.17 3.81 -6.49
N THR A 39 15.26 4.29 -5.63
CA THR A 39 15.24 3.98 -4.19
C THR A 39 15.07 2.49 -3.95
N SER A 40 14.12 1.85 -4.63
CA SER A 40 13.85 0.41 -4.53
C SER A 40 15.10 -0.43 -4.85
N SER A 41 15.84 -0.06 -5.90
CA SER A 41 17.07 -0.76 -6.29
C SER A 41 18.21 -0.68 -5.27
N ARG A 42 18.13 0.24 -4.31
CA ARG A 42 19.17 0.51 -3.30
C ARG A 42 18.77 0.06 -1.89
N LEU A 43 17.64 -0.62 -1.74
CA LEU A 43 17.19 -1.07 -0.42
C LEU A 43 18.07 -2.21 0.10
N ASP A 44 18.70 -1.95 1.24
CA ASP A 44 19.48 -2.94 1.96
C ASP A 44 18.60 -3.85 2.82
N ARG A 45 19.17 -4.97 3.28
CA ARG A 45 18.53 -5.81 4.29
C ARG A 45 18.43 -5.06 5.62
N ASP A 46 17.41 -5.37 6.42
CA ASP A 46 17.28 -4.77 7.75
C ASP A 46 18.33 -5.31 8.74
N ARG A 47 18.31 -4.78 9.98
CA ARG A 47 19.23 -5.19 11.06
C ARG A 47 19.14 -6.69 11.41
N SER A 48 18.05 -7.35 11.04
CA SER A 48 17.81 -8.78 11.26
C SER A 48 18.13 -9.62 10.01
N GLY A 49 18.68 -9.00 8.96
CA GLY A 49 19.05 -9.67 7.71
C GLY A 49 17.87 -9.99 6.79
N ARG A 50 16.68 -9.44 7.04
CA ARG A 50 15.48 -9.65 6.21
C ARG A 50 15.54 -8.81 4.95
N SER A 51 15.02 -9.34 3.85
CA SER A 51 14.96 -8.61 2.58
C SER A 51 13.85 -7.54 2.60
N PRO A 52 14.08 -6.37 1.98
CA PRO A 52 13.04 -5.35 1.85
C PRO A 52 11.90 -5.84 0.97
N LEU A 53 10.68 -5.45 1.32
CA LEU A 53 9.47 -5.58 0.52
C LEU A 53 8.97 -4.17 0.20
N PRO A 54 9.39 -3.59 -0.94
CA PRO A 54 8.99 -2.23 -1.32
C PRO A 54 7.50 -2.15 -1.59
N LEU A 55 6.81 -1.21 -0.95
CA LEU A 55 5.37 -0.98 -1.08
C LEU A 55 5.12 0.48 -1.44
N LEU A 56 4.35 0.74 -2.49
CA LEU A 56 3.92 2.11 -2.81
C LEU A 56 2.97 2.63 -1.73
N HIS A 57 3.20 3.85 -1.26
CA HIS A 57 2.23 4.53 -0.40
C HIS A 57 1.31 5.40 -1.25
N ILE A 58 0.02 5.07 -1.33
CA ILE A 58 -0.96 5.76 -2.18
C ILE A 58 -2.09 6.33 -1.32
N ASP A 59 -2.40 7.61 -1.47
CA ASP A 59 -3.53 8.25 -0.80
C ASP A 59 -4.65 8.53 -1.81
N THR A 60 -5.78 7.84 -1.65
CA THR A 60 -6.97 8.05 -2.47
C THR A 60 -8.03 8.93 -1.80
N ALA A 61 -7.79 9.38 -0.57
CA ALA A 61 -8.73 10.22 0.18
C ALA A 61 -8.86 11.64 -0.40
N THR A 62 -7.81 12.12 -1.06
CA THR A 62 -7.66 13.51 -1.48
C THR A 62 -8.27 13.81 -2.84
N GLY A 63 -8.77 12.78 -3.52
CA GLY A 63 -9.03 12.85 -4.95
C GLY A 63 -10.37 13.35 -5.45
N GLY A 64 -11.32 13.63 -4.57
CA GLY A 64 -12.68 14.01 -4.96
C GLY A 64 -13.13 15.39 -4.46
N ARG A 65 -12.30 16.09 -3.69
CA ARG A 65 -12.71 17.32 -2.99
C ARG A 65 -11.66 18.42 -3.17
N LEU A 66 -11.77 19.16 -4.26
CA LEU A 66 -11.24 20.53 -4.31
C LEU A 66 -11.85 21.28 -3.12
N GLY A 67 -11.05 21.61 -2.11
CA GLY A 67 -11.48 22.38 -0.94
C GLY A 67 -11.66 21.60 0.38
N SER A 68 -11.17 20.37 0.51
CA SER A 68 -11.06 19.80 1.87
C SER A 68 -9.84 20.39 2.58
N ASP A 69 -10.04 21.17 3.65
CA ASP A 69 -9.01 21.65 4.59
C ASP A 69 -8.33 20.52 5.40
N LEU A 70 -8.48 19.27 4.95
CA LEU A 70 -7.97 18.10 5.65
C LEU A 70 -6.51 17.84 5.24
N PRO A 71 -5.61 17.59 6.21
CA PRO A 71 -4.19 17.41 5.93
C PRO A 71 -3.97 16.23 4.98
N MET A 72 -3.27 16.50 3.88
CA MET A 72 -2.76 15.47 2.97
C MET A 72 -1.53 14.82 3.59
N ASP A 73 -1.42 13.50 3.50
CA ASP A 73 -0.13 12.86 3.77
C ASP A 73 0.81 13.17 2.62
N ARG A 74 1.75 14.10 2.86
CA ARG A 74 2.70 14.56 1.84
C ARG A 74 3.67 13.47 1.39
N ARG A 75 3.75 12.35 2.11
CA ARG A 75 4.61 11.21 1.74
C ARG A 75 3.88 10.16 0.90
N ALA A 76 2.56 10.27 0.72
CA ALA A 76 1.81 9.35 -0.13
C ALA A 76 1.64 9.92 -1.56
N ILE A 77 1.63 9.05 -2.56
CA ILE A 77 1.26 9.39 -3.94
C ILE A 77 -0.24 9.75 -3.94
N PRO A 78 -0.63 11.01 -4.21
CA PRO A 78 -2.03 11.38 -4.26
C PRO A 78 -2.68 10.76 -5.50
N PHE A 79 -3.81 10.09 -5.34
CA PHE A 79 -4.47 9.37 -6.43
C PHE A 79 -5.99 9.54 -6.43
N PRO A 80 -6.56 10.35 -7.33
CA PRO A 80 -7.99 10.61 -7.35
C PRO A 80 -8.87 9.58 -8.06
N GLY A 81 -8.28 8.47 -8.51
CA GLY A 81 -8.84 7.70 -9.61
C GLY A 81 -9.60 6.44 -9.24
N SER A 82 -10.38 6.01 -10.24
CA SER A 82 -11.04 4.70 -10.35
C SER A 82 -10.18 3.52 -9.83
N PRO A 83 -10.81 2.49 -9.22
CA PRO A 83 -10.13 1.24 -8.84
C PRO A 83 -9.30 0.62 -9.99
N ARG A 84 -9.79 0.77 -11.23
CA ARG A 84 -9.11 0.28 -12.43
C ARG A 84 -7.79 1.00 -12.67
N LEU A 85 -7.80 2.33 -12.62
CA LEU A 85 -6.59 3.12 -12.81
C LEU A 85 -5.59 2.89 -11.68
N LEU A 86 -6.09 2.73 -10.45
CA LEU A 86 -5.26 2.40 -9.29
C LEU A 86 -4.59 1.03 -9.44
N GLY A 87 -5.37 0.00 -9.84
CA GLY A 87 -4.83 -1.33 -10.14
C GLY A 87 -3.78 -1.28 -11.26
N GLY A 88 -4.03 -0.53 -12.35
CA GLY A 88 -3.07 -0.35 -13.44
C GLY A 88 -1.75 0.29 -12.97
N LEU A 89 -1.81 1.37 -12.19
CA LEU A 89 -0.64 2.01 -11.59
C LEU A 89 0.20 1.01 -10.76
N ILE A 90 -0.48 0.24 -9.91
CA ILE A 90 0.18 -0.77 -9.07
C ILE A 90 0.81 -1.86 -9.97
N ALA A 91 0.08 -2.37 -10.95
CA ALA A 91 0.54 -3.40 -11.87
C ALA A 91 1.80 -2.96 -12.63
N ASP A 92 1.82 -1.74 -13.15
CA ASP A 92 2.96 -1.19 -13.88
C ASP A 92 4.19 -1.05 -12.98
N ALA A 93 4.01 -0.53 -11.76
CA ALA A 93 5.09 -0.40 -10.80
C ALA A 93 5.69 -1.76 -10.41
N VAL A 94 4.86 -2.81 -10.29
CA VAL A 94 5.36 -4.16 -10.02
C VAL A 94 6.07 -4.76 -11.23
N ARG A 95 5.53 -4.61 -12.45
CA ARG A 95 6.16 -5.13 -13.68
C ARG A 95 7.54 -4.52 -13.94
N VAL A 96 7.70 -3.23 -13.64
CA VAL A 96 8.97 -2.51 -13.78
C VAL A 96 9.94 -2.79 -12.62
N GLY A 97 9.50 -3.53 -11.59
CA GLY A 97 10.33 -3.88 -10.43
C GLY A 97 10.51 -2.75 -9.42
N VAL A 98 9.66 -1.71 -9.49
CA VAL A 98 9.69 -0.58 -8.56
C VAL A 98 9.16 -0.99 -7.19
N ALA A 99 8.04 -1.72 -7.17
CA ALA A 99 7.40 -2.16 -5.94
C ALA A 99 7.01 -3.64 -6.01
N SER A 100 6.68 -4.23 -4.87
CA SER A 100 6.11 -5.57 -4.74
C SER A 100 4.63 -5.55 -4.36
N GLY A 101 4.06 -4.35 -4.19
CA GLY A 101 2.73 -4.13 -3.66
C GLY A 101 2.46 -2.67 -3.32
N ALA A 102 1.36 -2.42 -2.60
CA ALA A 102 0.94 -1.08 -2.21
C ALA A 102 0.21 -1.04 -0.86
N VAL A 103 0.28 0.11 -0.21
CA VAL A 103 -0.59 0.54 0.89
C VAL A 103 -1.49 1.66 0.38
N ILE A 104 -2.80 1.43 0.45
CA ILE A 104 -3.82 2.37 -0.02
C ILE A 104 -4.49 2.99 1.21
N THR A 105 -4.37 4.31 1.32
CA THR A 105 -5.07 5.11 2.33
C THR A 105 -6.36 5.65 1.73
N VAL A 106 -7.47 5.42 2.45
CA VAL A 106 -8.80 5.82 1.99
C VAL A 106 -9.51 6.65 3.05
N ASP A 107 -10.42 7.51 2.60
CA ASP A 107 -11.41 8.17 3.45
C ASP A 107 -12.77 7.51 3.23
N GLY A 108 -13.30 6.85 4.27
CA GLY A 108 -14.54 6.10 4.13
C GLY A 108 -14.82 5.14 5.28
N ARG A 109 -16.09 4.73 5.39
CA ARG A 109 -16.53 3.68 6.31
C ARG A 109 -16.13 2.30 5.77
N PRO A 110 -15.97 1.27 6.64
CA PRO A 110 -15.49 -0.06 6.25
C PRO A 110 -16.14 -0.66 4.99
N PRO A 111 -17.47 -0.55 4.73
CA PRO A 111 -18.04 -1.13 3.51
C PRO A 111 -17.49 -0.52 2.20
N LEU A 112 -17.17 0.78 2.20
CA LEU A 112 -16.60 1.46 1.03
C LEU A 112 -15.12 1.10 0.86
N THR A 113 -14.40 1.03 1.98
CA THR A 113 -13.00 0.59 2.04
C THR A 113 -12.82 -0.83 1.52
N HIS A 114 -13.69 -1.76 1.94
CA HIS A 114 -13.69 -3.15 1.47
C HIS A 114 -14.03 -3.25 -0.01
N ARG A 115 -15.04 -2.49 -0.48
CA ARG A 115 -15.38 -2.48 -1.90
C ARG A 115 -14.22 -2.00 -2.77
N LEU A 116 -13.57 -0.89 -2.42
CA LEU A 116 -12.40 -0.42 -3.16
C LEU A 116 -11.28 -1.47 -3.16
N ARG A 117 -11.04 -2.10 -2.01
CA ARG A 117 -10.05 -3.19 -1.90
C ARG A 117 -10.36 -4.32 -2.87
N ASP A 118 -11.60 -4.78 -2.87
CA ASP A 118 -12.01 -5.94 -3.64
C ASP A 118 -12.03 -5.60 -5.14
N ASP A 119 -12.46 -4.40 -5.52
CA ASP A 119 -12.43 -3.90 -6.91
C ASP A 119 -11.00 -3.78 -7.45
N VAL A 120 -10.06 -3.23 -6.65
CA VAL A 120 -8.64 -3.15 -7.02
C VAL A 120 -8.04 -4.55 -7.13
N ALA A 121 -8.32 -5.43 -6.17
CA ALA A 121 -7.82 -6.80 -6.18
C ALA A 121 -8.33 -7.59 -7.39
N GLU A 122 -9.60 -7.43 -7.74
CA GLU A 122 -10.19 -8.07 -8.91
C GLU A 122 -9.52 -7.60 -10.19
N HIS A 123 -9.32 -6.29 -10.36
CA HIS A 123 -8.63 -5.77 -11.53
C HIS A 123 -7.20 -6.31 -11.67
N LEU A 124 -6.48 -6.41 -10.55
CA LEU A 124 -5.12 -6.96 -10.53
C LEU A 124 -5.08 -8.46 -10.85
N ARG A 125 -6.07 -9.24 -10.38
CA ARG A 125 -6.18 -10.66 -10.73
C ARG A 125 -6.47 -10.86 -12.22
N GLN A 126 -7.33 -10.03 -12.80
CA GLN A 126 -7.60 -10.04 -14.25
C GLN A 126 -6.33 -9.74 -15.07
N ASP A 127 -5.43 -8.94 -14.51
CA ASP A 127 -4.12 -8.62 -15.08
C ASP A 127 -3.03 -9.70 -14.83
N GLY A 128 -3.42 -10.83 -14.24
CA GLY A 128 -2.56 -12.01 -14.03
C GLY A 128 -1.78 -12.01 -12.71
N PHE A 129 -2.06 -11.10 -11.78
CA PHE A 129 -1.37 -11.06 -10.48
C PHE A 129 -2.06 -11.91 -9.44
N GLU A 130 -1.27 -12.64 -8.65
CA GLU A 130 -1.71 -13.15 -7.36
C GLU A 130 -1.75 -12.00 -6.34
N VAL A 131 -2.88 -11.81 -5.66
CA VAL A 131 -3.10 -10.73 -4.69
C VAL A 131 -3.24 -11.30 -3.28
N ALA A 132 -2.33 -10.90 -2.40
CA ALA A 132 -2.38 -11.14 -0.96
C ALA A 132 -2.73 -9.85 -0.21
N PHE A 133 -3.48 -9.97 0.89
CA PHE A 133 -3.84 -8.82 1.75
C PHE A 133 -2.99 -8.72 3.03
N GLU A 134 -2.07 -9.66 3.21
CA GLU A 134 -1.19 -9.72 4.36
C GLU A 134 0.23 -10.11 3.94
N VAL A 135 1.20 -9.75 4.77
CA VAL A 135 2.60 -10.18 4.64
C VAL A 135 2.91 -11.07 5.83
N PRO A 136 3.38 -12.31 5.61
CA PRO A 136 3.77 -13.19 6.71
C PRO A 136 4.74 -12.51 7.67
N GLY A 137 4.42 -12.58 8.97
CA GLY A 137 5.22 -11.95 10.03
C GLY A 137 4.88 -10.49 10.33
N TRP A 138 3.96 -9.86 9.59
CA TRP A 138 3.66 -8.43 9.73
C TRP A 138 2.16 -8.12 9.72
N VAL A 139 1.77 -7.15 10.54
CA VAL A 139 0.41 -6.59 10.58
C VAL A 139 0.50 -5.08 10.44
N LEU A 140 -0.36 -4.50 9.59
CA LEU A 140 -0.54 -3.06 9.48
C LEU A 140 -1.36 -2.55 10.68
N GLY A 141 -0.88 -1.51 11.36
CA GLY A 141 -1.40 -1.06 12.67
C GLY A 141 -2.90 -0.78 12.73
N SER A 142 -3.55 -0.37 11.63
CA SER A 142 -5.00 -0.18 11.57
C SER A 142 -5.80 -1.49 11.56
N GLU A 143 -5.24 -2.60 11.06
CA GLU A 143 -5.91 -3.90 11.01
C GLU A 143 -5.88 -4.65 12.35
N ARG A 144 -4.98 -4.25 13.26
CA ARG A 144 -4.90 -4.83 14.61
C ARG A 144 -6.17 -4.57 15.42
N PHE A 145 -6.85 -3.46 15.15
CA PHE A 145 -8.13 -3.12 15.77
C PHE A 145 -9.32 -3.89 15.15
N ALA A 146 -9.25 -4.21 13.85
CA ALA A 146 -10.32 -4.91 13.15
C ALA A 146 -10.40 -6.42 13.46
N ARG A 147 -9.27 -7.07 13.81
CA ARG A 147 -9.26 -8.48 14.26
C ARG A 147 -9.64 -8.66 15.74
N SER A 148 -9.82 -7.58 16.48
CA SER A 148 -10.10 -7.58 17.93
C SER A 148 -11.56 -7.20 18.25
N SER A 149 -12.45 -7.19 17.24
CA SER A 149 -13.87 -6.82 17.38
C SER A 149 -14.78 -7.88 16.77
#